data_AF-A0A2W7B1X3-F1
#
_entry.id   AF-A0A2W7B1X3-F1
#
_cell.length_a   1.000
_cell.length_b   1.000
_cell.length_c   1.000
_cell.angle_alpha   90.00
_cell.angle_beta   90.00
_cell.angle_gamma   90.00
#
_symmetry.space_group_name_H-M   'P 1'
#
loop_
_entity.id
_entity.type
_entity.pdbx_description
1 polymer ?
#
loop_
_entity_poly.entity_id
_entity_poly.type
_entity_poly.pdbx_seq_one_letter_code
_entity_poly.pdbx_strand_id
1 'polypeptide(L)'
;MSLDNRGRLAHEWTNERIYPEAKEYLAALPKVIKHDNLAFVHGSPQSQHEYLLPELDGFIALERVLSTGADILFCGHTHVPYVRTLDAGHLRLLVRTGTEVPEAEMREFNAPLKRIVNVGSVGEPRHGRPNATYVIYDTDSDRVTLREVEYDYQKTCAAIIERGLPPIFAWRLAKGLEFAERADDASHLCERGV
;
A
#
# COMPACT_ATOMS: atom_id res chain seq x y z
N MET A 1 -7.74 -24.74 8.87
CA MET A 1 -8.47 -24.10 7.76
C MET A 1 -7.46 -23.29 6.96
N SER A 2 -7.31 -23.50 5.65
CA SER A 2 -6.30 -22.78 4.84
C SER A 2 -6.54 -21.27 4.83
N LEU A 3 -5.51 -20.48 4.50
CA LEU A 3 -5.58 -19.01 4.40
C LEU A 3 -6.69 -18.57 3.43
N ASP A 4 -6.73 -19.20 2.24
CA ASP A 4 -7.74 -18.93 1.20
C ASP A 4 -9.17 -19.16 1.68
N ASN A 5 -9.40 -20.19 2.50
CA ASN A 5 -10.74 -20.50 2.97
C ASN A 5 -11.24 -19.48 4.02
N ARG A 6 -10.33 -18.86 4.79
CA ARG A 6 -10.69 -17.81 5.76
C ARG A 6 -11.04 -16.50 5.08
N GLY A 7 -10.25 -16.09 4.08
CA GLY A 7 -10.51 -14.88 3.29
C GLY A 7 -11.84 -14.97 2.54
N ARG A 8 -12.12 -16.14 1.93
CA ARG A 8 -13.40 -16.41 1.26
C ARG A 8 -14.59 -16.27 2.21
N LEU A 9 -14.52 -16.83 3.42
CA LEU A 9 -15.60 -16.71 4.42
C LEU A 9 -15.87 -15.26 4.81
N ALA A 10 -14.82 -14.46 5.04
CA ALA A 10 -14.98 -13.05 5.37
C ALA A 10 -15.62 -12.26 4.22
N HIS A 11 -15.20 -12.56 2.99
CA HIS A 11 -15.74 -11.93 1.79
C HIS A 11 -17.22 -12.28 1.59
N GLU A 12 -17.60 -13.55 1.73
CA GLU A 12 -19.00 -14.01 1.62
C GLU A 12 -19.87 -13.36 2.69
N TRP A 13 -19.44 -13.40 3.96
CA TRP A 13 -20.13 -12.73 5.05
C TRP A 13 -20.31 -11.24 4.75
N THR A 14 -19.27 -10.56 4.26
CA THR A 14 -19.32 -9.14 3.91
C THR A 14 -20.32 -8.88 2.78
N ASN A 15 -20.28 -9.68 1.71
CA ASN A 15 -21.18 -9.55 0.57
C ASN A 15 -22.67 -9.73 0.94
N GLU A 16 -22.97 -10.55 1.96
CA GLU A 16 -24.31 -10.73 2.50
C GLU A 16 -24.80 -9.53 3.35
N ARG A 17 -23.91 -8.74 3.93
CA ARG A 17 -24.26 -7.61 4.83
C ARG A 17 -24.21 -6.23 4.17
N ILE A 18 -23.49 -6.09 3.05
CA ILE A 18 -23.43 -4.81 2.33
C ILE A 18 -24.77 -4.57 1.60
N TYR A 19 -25.38 -3.41 1.87
CA TYR A 19 -26.60 -2.94 1.21
C TYR A 19 -26.39 -2.66 -0.28
N PRO A 20 -27.43 -2.80 -1.14
CA PRO A 20 -27.31 -2.54 -2.58
C PRO A 20 -26.70 -1.17 -2.91
N GLU A 21 -27.10 -0.11 -2.20
CA GLU A 21 -26.63 1.26 -2.41
C GLU A 21 -25.13 1.38 -2.12
N ALA A 22 -24.64 0.66 -1.11
CA ALA A 22 -23.21 0.61 -0.81
C ALA A 22 -22.43 -0.16 -1.88
N LYS A 23 -23.01 -1.21 -2.49
CA LYS A 23 -22.38 -1.92 -3.62
C LYS A 23 -22.27 -1.01 -4.84
N GLU A 24 -23.33 -0.28 -5.16
CA GLU A 24 -23.33 0.69 -6.27
C GLU A 24 -22.29 1.79 -6.04
N TYR A 25 -22.24 2.34 -4.82
CA TYR A 25 -21.24 3.33 -4.43
C TYR A 25 -19.81 2.79 -4.61
N LEU A 26 -19.50 1.60 -4.06
CA LEU A 26 -18.18 0.98 -4.16
C LEU A 26 -17.79 0.68 -5.62
N ALA A 27 -18.75 0.26 -6.45
CA ALA A 27 -18.51 -0.02 -7.87
C ALA A 27 -18.20 1.25 -8.69
N ALA A 28 -18.68 2.41 -8.25
CA ALA A 28 -18.44 3.70 -8.90
C ALA A 28 -17.12 4.37 -8.50
N LEU A 29 -16.44 3.88 -7.45
CA LEU A 29 -15.21 4.51 -6.97
C LEU A 29 -14.06 4.40 -7.99
N PRO A 30 -13.34 5.50 -8.26
CA PRO A 30 -12.19 5.46 -9.14
C PRO A 30 -11.02 4.71 -8.49
N LYS A 31 -10.26 3.96 -9.29
CA LYS A 31 -9.06 3.24 -8.84
C LYS A 31 -7.88 4.16 -8.51
N VAL A 32 -7.88 5.36 -9.10
CA VAL A 32 -6.86 6.40 -8.93
C VAL A 32 -7.58 7.74 -8.81
N ILE A 33 -7.27 8.50 -7.78
CA ILE A 33 -7.72 9.88 -7.62
C ILE A 33 -6.50 10.78 -7.80
N LYS A 34 -6.65 11.88 -8.53
CA LYS A 34 -5.61 12.89 -8.72
C LYS A 34 -6.13 14.25 -8.25
N HIS A 35 -5.26 15.00 -7.59
CA HIS A 35 -5.53 16.36 -7.15
C HIS A 35 -4.22 17.15 -7.21
N ASP A 36 -4.13 18.12 -8.12
CA ASP A 36 -2.91 18.88 -8.41
C ASP A 36 -1.68 17.97 -8.60
N ASN A 37 -0.65 18.13 -7.76
CA ASN A 37 0.57 17.32 -7.77
C ASN A 37 0.49 16.07 -6.88
N LEU A 38 -0.71 15.65 -6.48
CA LEU A 38 -0.97 14.50 -5.62
C LEU A 38 -1.72 13.40 -6.38
N ALA A 39 -1.36 12.15 -6.12
CA ALA A 39 -2.08 10.97 -6.58
C ALA A 39 -2.42 10.05 -5.40
N PHE A 40 -3.60 9.43 -5.42
CA PHE A 40 -4.09 8.52 -4.40
C PHE A 40 -4.49 7.18 -5.04
N VAL A 41 -3.93 6.09 -4.51
CA VAL A 41 -4.18 4.71 -4.97
C VAL A 41 -4.34 3.78 -3.76
N HIS A 42 -4.96 2.61 -3.94
CA HIS A 42 -4.99 1.60 -2.88
C HIS A 42 -3.64 0.89 -2.76
N GLY A 43 -3.21 0.17 -3.82
CA GLY A 43 -1.92 -0.51 -3.91
C GLY A 43 -0.89 0.36 -4.62
N SER A 44 -0.83 0.21 -5.94
CA SER A 44 -0.02 1.03 -6.85
C SER A 44 -0.87 1.64 -7.99
N PRO A 45 -0.30 2.57 -8.78
CA PRO A 45 -0.95 3.10 -9.98
C PRO A 45 -1.28 2.04 -11.05
N GLN A 46 -0.48 0.97 -11.13
CA GLN A 46 -0.62 -0.10 -12.11
C GLN A 46 -1.57 -1.20 -11.62
N SER A 47 -1.62 -1.45 -10.30
CA SER A 47 -2.42 -2.53 -9.73
C SER A 47 -2.88 -2.23 -8.31
N GLN A 48 -4.15 -2.51 -8.03
CA GLN A 48 -4.71 -2.41 -6.68
C GLN A 48 -4.18 -3.51 -5.72
N HIS A 49 -3.50 -4.53 -6.25
CA HIS A 49 -2.98 -5.67 -5.50
C HIS A 49 -1.45 -5.65 -5.33
N GLU A 50 -0.78 -4.62 -5.86
CA GLU A 50 0.66 -4.48 -5.69
C GLU A 50 0.98 -3.89 -4.30
N TYR A 51 1.86 -4.56 -3.57
CA TYR A 51 2.38 -4.08 -2.29
C TYR A 51 3.53 -3.10 -2.53
N LEU A 52 3.29 -1.81 -2.30
CA LEU A 52 4.35 -0.83 -2.18
C LEU A 52 4.94 -0.92 -0.78
N LEU A 53 5.93 -1.79 -0.61
CA LEU A 53 6.64 -2.00 0.66
C LEU A 53 7.75 -0.94 0.85
N PRO A 54 8.12 -0.60 2.11
CA PRO A 54 9.25 0.30 2.39
C PRO A 54 10.54 -0.12 1.68
N GLU A 55 10.79 -1.43 1.57
CA GLU A 55 11.99 -2.04 1.02
C GLU A 55 12.00 -2.16 -0.51
N LEU A 56 10.91 -1.75 -1.19
CA LEU A 56 10.82 -1.80 -2.65
C LEU A 56 12.03 -1.11 -3.30
N ASP A 57 12.51 -1.61 -4.43
CA ASP A 57 13.62 -0.97 -5.14
C ASP A 57 13.32 0.52 -5.46
N GLY A 58 14.35 1.38 -5.35
CA GLY A 58 14.21 2.82 -5.52
C GLY A 58 13.79 3.25 -6.92
N PHE A 59 14.24 2.56 -7.96
CA PHE A 59 13.84 2.87 -9.34
C PHE A 59 12.41 2.44 -9.61
N ILE A 60 11.99 1.27 -9.09
CA ILE A 60 10.59 0.85 -9.20
C ILE A 60 9.70 1.84 -8.45
N ALA A 61 10.04 2.20 -7.20
CA ALA A 61 9.30 3.18 -6.42
C ALA A 61 9.19 4.54 -7.16
N LEU A 62 10.28 5.01 -7.76
CA LEU A 62 10.29 6.25 -8.53
C LEU A 62 9.42 6.18 -9.78
N GLU A 63 9.49 5.07 -10.54
CA GLU A 63 8.63 4.85 -11.70
C GLU A 63 7.15 4.91 -11.31
N ARG A 64 6.78 4.29 -10.17
CA ARG A 64 5.39 4.31 -9.69
C ARG A 64 4.92 5.74 -9.48
N VAL A 65 5.70 6.60 -8.82
CA VAL A 65 5.32 8.01 -8.67
C VAL A 65 5.24 8.73 -10.02
N LEU A 66 6.28 8.59 -10.87
CA LEU A 66 6.35 9.26 -12.17
C LEU A 66 5.19 8.88 -13.10
N SER A 67 4.77 7.61 -13.10
CA SER A 67 3.67 7.11 -13.93
C SER A 67 2.33 7.80 -13.65
N THR A 68 2.17 8.39 -12.46
CA THR A 68 0.99 9.17 -12.11
C THR A 68 1.03 10.61 -12.61
N GLY A 69 2.21 11.15 -12.94
CA GLY A 69 2.43 12.57 -13.20
C GLY A 69 2.39 13.45 -11.95
N ALA A 70 2.30 12.87 -10.76
CA ALA A 70 2.29 13.58 -9.47
C ALA A 70 3.71 13.70 -8.88
N ASP A 71 3.86 14.54 -7.86
CA ASP A 71 5.05 14.63 -7.02
C ASP A 71 4.95 13.72 -5.80
N ILE A 72 3.73 13.52 -5.30
CA ILE A 72 3.45 12.71 -4.12
C ILE A 72 2.39 11.65 -4.44
N LEU A 73 2.74 10.40 -4.18
CA LEU A 73 1.86 9.24 -4.29
C LEU A 73 1.43 8.79 -2.90
N PHE A 74 0.15 8.92 -2.58
CA PHE A 74 -0.47 8.31 -1.42
C PHE A 74 -0.95 6.90 -1.75
N CYS A 75 -0.59 5.95 -0.90
CA CYS A 75 -1.01 4.56 -1.03
C CYS A 75 -1.46 3.97 0.31
N GLY A 76 -2.04 2.78 0.25
CA GLY A 76 -2.42 1.96 1.41
C GLY A 76 -2.01 0.52 1.18
N HIS A 77 -2.99 -0.39 1.20
CA HIS A 77 -2.87 -1.83 0.90
C HIS A 77 -2.00 -2.67 1.85
N THR A 78 -0.79 -2.23 2.18
CA THR A 78 0.15 -2.94 3.07
C THR A 78 -0.23 -2.82 4.55
N HIS A 79 -1.02 -1.80 4.91
CA HIS A 79 -1.39 -1.43 6.28
C HIS A 79 -0.20 -1.05 7.18
N VAL A 80 0.97 -0.76 6.58
CA VAL A 80 2.18 -0.31 7.26
C VAL A 80 2.44 1.15 6.89
N PRO A 81 2.29 2.10 7.83
CA PRO A 81 2.49 3.51 7.55
C PRO A 81 3.98 3.83 7.32
N TYR A 82 4.29 4.57 6.26
CA TYR A 82 5.63 5.08 6.03
C TYR A 82 5.62 6.32 5.12
N VAL A 83 6.69 7.11 5.20
CA VAL A 83 7.00 8.17 4.22
C VAL A 83 8.34 7.83 3.61
N ARG A 84 8.36 7.72 2.29
CA ARG A 84 9.58 7.50 1.52
C ARG A 84 9.83 8.71 0.64
N THR A 85 10.96 9.35 0.85
CA THR A 85 11.49 10.38 -0.04
C THR A 85 12.39 9.73 -1.07
N LEU A 86 12.16 10.08 -2.34
CA LEU A 86 12.95 9.65 -3.47
C LEU A 86 13.67 10.90 -3.98
N ASP A 87 14.92 11.04 -3.54
CA ASP A 87 15.78 12.15 -3.94
C ASP A 87 16.02 12.11 -5.45
N ALA A 88 16.20 13.29 -6.05
CA ALA A 88 16.36 13.49 -7.48
C ALA A 88 17.46 12.58 -8.07
N GLY A 89 17.06 11.41 -8.55
CA GLY A 89 17.94 10.45 -9.17
C GLY A 89 18.32 10.96 -10.55
N HIS A 90 19.59 11.35 -10.73
CA HIS A 90 20.12 11.62 -12.05
C HIS A 90 20.37 10.27 -12.74
N LEU A 91 19.53 9.92 -13.71
CA LEU A 91 19.72 8.74 -14.53
C LEU A 91 20.46 9.13 -15.80
N ARG A 92 21.56 8.44 -16.10
CA ARG A 92 22.26 8.53 -17.39
C ARG A 92 22.17 7.18 -18.07
N LEU A 93 21.53 7.16 -19.24
CA LEU A 93 21.45 5.99 -20.10
C LEU A 93 22.39 6.17 -21.28
N LEU A 94 23.27 5.19 -21.47
CA LEU A 94 24.09 5.08 -22.66
C LEU A 94 23.53 3.94 -23.52
N VAL A 95 22.94 4.25 -24.66
CA VAL A 95 22.41 3.24 -25.58
C VAL A 95 23.41 3.03 -26.71
N ARG A 96 23.80 1.78 -26.96
CA ARG A 96 24.60 1.39 -28.12
C ARG A 96 23.74 0.56 -29.07
N THR A 97 23.52 1.04 -30.27
CA THR A 97 22.73 0.37 -31.32
C THR A 97 23.58 0.05 -32.53
N GLY A 98 24.07 -1.20 -32.65
CA GLY A 98 24.79 -1.71 -33.84
C GLY A 98 26.13 -2.40 -33.54
N THR A 99 26.60 -3.27 -34.45
CA THR A 99 27.88 -4.02 -34.37
C THR A 99 29.09 -3.23 -34.89
N GLU A 100 28.86 -2.12 -35.59
CA GLU A 100 29.89 -1.16 -35.98
C GLU A 100 29.68 0.10 -35.15
N VAL A 101 30.73 0.56 -34.48
CA VAL A 101 30.73 1.59 -33.42
C VAL A 101 29.77 2.75 -33.74
N PRO A 102 28.58 2.81 -33.12
CA PRO A 102 27.67 3.94 -33.28
C PRO A 102 27.94 4.95 -32.16
N GLU A 103 27.88 6.24 -32.50
CA GLU A 103 27.86 7.32 -31.52
C GLU A 103 26.86 6.97 -30.40
N ALA A 104 27.38 6.87 -29.18
CA ALA A 104 26.57 6.44 -28.06
C ALA A 104 25.59 7.56 -27.72
N GLU A 105 24.29 7.29 -27.90
CA GLU A 105 23.26 8.27 -27.57
C GLU A 105 23.13 8.33 -26.03
N MET A 106 23.57 9.44 -25.46
CA MET A 106 23.46 9.70 -24.02
C MET A 106 22.12 10.35 -23.73
N ARG A 107 21.29 9.69 -22.92
CA ARG A 107 20.03 10.24 -22.44
C ARG A 107 20.14 10.53 -20.95
N GLU A 108 19.89 11.79 -20.58
CA GLU A 108 19.82 12.22 -19.19
C GLU A 108 18.37 12.38 -18.76
N PHE A 109 18.06 11.89 -17.57
CA PHE A 109 16.76 12.07 -16.95
C PHE A 109 16.96 12.55 -15.51
N ASN A 110 16.36 13.69 -15.20
CA ASN A 110 16.34 14.28 -13.87
C ASN A 110 14.89 14.30 -13.38
N ALA A 111 14.58 13.51 -12.35
CA ALA A 111 13.29 13.59 -11.68
C ALA A 111 13.35 14.66 -10.58
N PRO A 112 12.33 15.53 -10.44
CA PRO A 112 12.19 16.36 -9.25
C PRO A 112 11.96 15.47 -8.02
N LEU A 113 12.13 16.03 -6.81
CA LEU A 113 11.89 15.32 -5.55
C LEU A 113 10.52 14.63 -5.56
N LYS A 114 10.51 13.30 -5.40
CA LYS A 114 9.27 12.51 -5.37
C LYS A 114 9.06 11.92 -3.98
N ARG A 115 7.80 11.67 -3.61
CA ARG A 115 7.44 11.02 -2.34
C ARG A 115 6.39 9.93 -2.52
N ILE A 116 6.54 8.86 -1.74
CA ILE A 116 5.49 7.88 -1.50
C ILE A 116 5.08 7.98 -0.04
N VAL A 117 3.78 8.07 0.21
CA VAL A 117 3.20 8.13 1.55
C VAL A 117 2.22 6.97 1.70
N ASN A 118 2.62 5.93 2.42
CA ASN A 118 1.67 4.91 2.83
C ASN A 118 0.98 5.38 4.12
N VAL A 119 -0.34 5.54 4.05
CA VAL A 119 -1.12 6.10 5.17
C VAL A 119 -1.36 5.08 6.29
N GLY A 120 -0.98 3.82 6.09
CA GLY A 120 -1.21 2.74 7.04
C GLY A 120 -2.64 2.20 6.95
N SER A 121 -3.26 1.92 8.10
CA SER A 121 -4.61 1.37 8.17
C SER A 121 -5.32 1.82 9.43
N VAL A 122 -6.55 2.29 9.24
CA VAL A 122 -7.44 2.67 10.35
C VAL A 122 -7.99 1.43 11.06
N GLY A 123 -8.38 0.40 10.30
CA GLY A 123 -9.15 -0.74 10.81
C GLY A 123 -8.40 -2.06 10.99
N GLU A 124 -7.23 -2.22 10.36
CA GLU A 124 -6.42 -3.44 10.48
C GLU A 124 -4.91 -3.11 10.37
N PRO A 125 -4.33 -2.35 11.31
CA PRO A 125 -2.91 -2.00 11.28
C PRO A 125 -1.99 -3.23 11.26
N ARG A 126 -0.86 -3.14 10.54
CA ARG A 126 0.16 -4.21 10.44
C ARG A 126 1.54 -3.79 10.92
N HIS A 127 1.61 -2.78 11.78
CA HIS A 127 2.84 -2.16 12.28
C HIS A 127 3.22 -2.56 13.72
N GLY A 128 2.68 -3.68 14.21
CA GLY A 128 3.03 -4.31 15.49
C GLY A 128 2.21 -3.84 16.70
N ARG A 129 1.18 -3.02 16.48
CA ARG A 129 0.25 -2.54 17.51
C ARG A 129 -1.14 -2.27 16.92
N PRO A 130 -2.21 -2.36 17.73
CA PRO A 130 -3.59 -2.33 17.25
C PRO A 130 -4.09 -0.92 16.89
N ASN A 131 -3.26 0.11 17.06
CA ASN A 131 -3.67 1.51 16.92
C ASN A 131 -3.91 1.90 15.45
N ALA A 132 -4.97 2.67 15.25
CA ALA A 132 -5.36 3.18 13.94
C ALA A 132 -4.32 4.19 13.44
N THR A 133 -4.00 4.15 12.15
CA THR A 133 -3.07 5.10 11.54
C THR A 133 -3.69 5.88 10.39
N TYR A 134 -3.29 7.15 10.28
CA TYR A 134 -3.67 8.04 9.20
C TYR A 134 -2.60 9.12 8.99
N VAL A 135 -2.77 9.92 7.93
CA VAL A 135 -1.86 11.01 7.57
C VAL A 135 -2.61 12.34 7.54
N ILE A 136 -1.96 13.38 8.06
CA ILE A 136 -2.30 14.77 7.79
C ILE A 136 -1.28 15.31 6.79
N TYR A 137 -1.77 15.77 5.64
CA TYR A 137 -0.96 16.43 4.62
C TYR A 137 -1.28 17.92 4.59
N ASP A 138 -0.24 18.75 4.72
CA ASP A 138 -0.30 20.20 4.67
C ASP A 138 0.08 20.65 3.25
N THR A 139 -0.89 21.16 2.50
CA THR A 139 -0.75 21.49 1.07
C THR A 139 0.09 22.74 0.81
N ASP A 140 0.29 23.60 1.81
CA ASP A 140 1.07 24.83 1.66
C ASP A 140 2.56 24.60 1.91
N SER A 141 2.89 23.68 2.82
CA SER A 141 4.27 23.38 3.24
C SER A 141 4.79 22.01 2.77
N ASP A 142 3.97 21.26 2.04
CA ASP A 142 4.17 19.86 1.69
C ASP A 142 4.55 18.96 2.89
N ARG A 143 4.10 19.31 4.09
CA ARG A 143 4.44 18.57 5.31
C ARG A 143 3.51 17.37 5.48
N VAL A 144 4.11 16.19 5.61
CA VAL A 144 3.41 14.93 5.89
C VAL A 144 3.56 14.61 7.38
N THR A 145 2.43 14.40 8.07
CA THR A 145 2.43 14.01 9.48
C THR A 145 1.69 12.70 9.67
N LEU A 146 2.41 11.64 10.03
CA LEU A 146 1.83 10.37 10.42
C LEU A 146 1.22 10.49 11.81
N ARG A 147 -0.01 10.00 11.95
CA ARG A 147 -0.76 9.97 13.20
C ARG A 147 -1.14 8.55 13.53
N GLU A 148 -1.07 8.28 14.82
CA GLU A 148 -1.49 7.02 15.41
C GLU A 148 -2.45 7.33 16.55
N VAL A 149 -3.57 6.64 16.57
CA VAL A 149 -4.65 6.90 17.52
C VAL A 149 -5.11 5.58 18.14
N GLU A 150 -5.11 5.56 19.47
CA GLU A 150 -5.68 4.48 20.25
C GLU A 150 -7.21 4.48 20.09
N TYR A 151 -7.77 3.29 20.03
CA TYR A 151 -9.22 3.08 20.07
C TYR A 151 -9.51 1.76 20.79
N ASP A 152 -10.77 1.55 21.13
CA ASP A 152 -11.24 0.33 21.78
C ASP A 152 -11.32 -0.82 20.75
N TYR A 153 -10.16 -1.35 20.35
CA TYR A 153 -10.05 -2.46 19.41
C TYR A 153 -10.63 -3.76 19.99
N GLN A 154 -10.74 -3.87 21.31
CA GLN A 154 -11.30 -5.03 21.99
C GLN A 154 -12.79 -5.21 21.64
N LYS A 155 -13.54 -4.11 21.49
CA LYS A 155 -14.92 -4.15 20.98
C LYS A 155 -15.00 -4.71 19.56
N THR A 156 -14.09 -4.31 18.68
CA THR A 156 -14.03 -4.84 17.30
C THR A 156 -13.65 -6.32 17.31
N CYS A 157 -12.69 -6.73 18.14
CA CYS A 157 -12.33 -8.13 18.33
C CYS A 157 -13.52 -8.97 18.80
N ALA A 158 -14.26 -8.50 19.81
CA ALA A 158 -15.46 -9.18 20.30
C ALA A 158 -16.51 -9.32 19.19
N ALA A 159 -16.78 -8.25 18.43
CA ALA A 159 -17.73 -8.26 17.32
C ALA A 159 -17.33 -9.26 16.22
N ILE A 160 -16.04 -9.39 15.89
CA ILE A 160 -15.55 -10.39 14.94
C ILE A 160 -15.95 -11.80 15.40
N ILE A 161 -15.71 -12.12 16.67
CA ILE A 161 -16.03 -13.44 17.25
C ILE A 161 -17.53 -13.69 17.31
N GLU A 162 -18.30 -12.73 17.81
CA GLU A 162 -19.77 -12.82 17.94
C GLU A 162 -20.47 -13.01 16.59
N ARG A 163 -19.90 -12.47 15.51
CA ARG A 163 -20.44 -12.60 14.15
C ARG A 163 -20.02 -13.89 13.44
N GLY A 164 -19.29 -14.77 14.13
CA GLY A 164 -18.84 -16.06 13.59
C GLY A 164 -17.72 -15.95 12.56
N LEU A 165 -17.04 -14.81 12.48
CA LEU A 165 -15.88 -14.66 11.60
C LEU A 165 -14.67 -15.42 12.19
N PRO A 166 -13.72 -15.88 11.36
CA PRO A 166 -12.51 -16.56 11.81
C PRO A 166 -11.80 -15.80 12.96
N PRO A 167 -11.57 -16.44 14.13
CA PRO A 167 -10.95 -15.79 15.29
C PRO A 167 -9.57 -15.20 15.04
N ILE A 168 -8.88 -15.67 14.00
CA ILE A 168 -7.58 -15.13 13.60
C ILE A 168 -7.64 -13.66 13.20
N PHE A 169 -8.78 -13.15 12.71
CA PHE A 169 -8.91 -11.73 12.37
C PHE A 169 -8.90 -10.85 13.62
N ALA A 170 -9.57 -11.27 14.70
CA ALA A 170 -9.49 -10.61 16.00
C ALA A 170 -8.07 -10.67 16.58
N TRP A 171 -7.39 -11.82 16.44
CA TRP A 171 -6.00 -11.97 16.88
C TRP A 171 -5.05 -11.03 16.12
N ARG A 172 -5.16 -10.98 14.78
CA ARG A 172 -4.34 -10.10 13.92
C ARG A 172 -4.51 -8.64 14.29
N LEU A 173 -5.76 -8.21 14.46
CA LEU A 173 -6.09 -6.85 14.90
C LEU A 173 -5.45 -6.54 16.25
N ALA A 174 -5.63 -7.41 17.24
CA ALA A 174 -5.08 -7.23 18.59
C ALA A 174 -3.54 -7.20 18.62
N LYS A 175 -2.87 -7.87 17.69
CA LYS A 175 -1.40 -7.86 17.58
C LYS A 175 -0.87 -6.77 16.64
N GLY A 176 -1.73 -6.19 15.81
CA GLY A 176 -1.31 -5.28 14.74
C GLY A 176 -0.35 -5.96 13.76
N LEU A 177 -0.57 -7.24 13.45
CA LEU A 177 0.31 -8.05 12.61
C LEU A 177 -0.50 -8.85 11.61
N GLU A 178 0.09 -9.09 10.44
CA GLU A 178 -0.37 -10.18 9.58
C GLU A 178 0.09 -11.52 10.15
N PHE A 179 -0.82 -12.48 10.23
CA PHE A 179 -0.48 -13.81 10.71
C PHE A 179 0.19 -14.61 9.59
N ALA A 180 1.51 -14.71 9.63
CA ALA A 180 2.26 -15.74 8.94
C ALA A 180 2.10 -17.06 9.73
N GLU A 181 1.00 -17.77 9.50
CA GLU A 181 0.98 -19.20 9.82
C GLU A 181 2.10 -19.83 8.96
N ARG A 182 3.03 -20.58 9.57
CA ARG A 182 4.14 -21.31 8.90
C ARG A 182 3.73 -21.71 7.49
N ALA A 183 4.09 -20.88 6.52
CA ALA A 183 3.78 -21.14 5.13
C ALA A 183 4.81 -22.16 4.67
N ASP A 184 4.39 -23.41 4.56
CA ASP A 184 5.04 -24.38 3.67
C ASP A 184 4.73 -24.05 2.19
N ASP A 185 4.56 -22.76 1.87
CA ASP A 185 4.45 -22.21 0.53
C ASP A 185 5.36 -20.99 0.44
N ALA A 186 6.52 -21.20 -0.16
CA ALA A 186 7.59 -20.23 -0.34
C ALA A 186 7.28 -19.13 -1.38
N SER A 187 6.01 -18.97 -1.78
CA SER A 187 5.57 -17.99 -2.79
C SER A 187 4.93 -16.73 -2.19
N HIS A 188 4.69 -16.67 -0.87
CA HIS A 188 3.98 -15.54 -0.24
C HIS A 188 4.69 -14.94 0.99
N LEU A 189 5.97 -15.21 1.16
CA LEU A 189 6.81 -14.49 2.10
C LEU A 189 7.89 -13.78 1.30
N CYS A 190 7.99 -12.45 1.49
CA CYS A 190 9.16 -11.67 1.13
C CYS A 190 10.41 -12.50 1.39
N GLU A 191 11.24 -12.63 0.34
CA GLU A 191 12.57 -13.19 0.46
C GLU A 191 13.26 -12.56 1.67
N ARG A 192 13.65 -13.45 2.58
CA ARG A 192 14.46 -13.13 3.75
C ARG A 192 15.74 -12.46 3.28
N GLY A 193 15.95 -11.19 3.66
CA GLY A 193 17.24 -10.53 3.59
C GLY A 193 17.92 -10.55 4.96
N VAL A 194 18.76 -11.56 5.20
CA VAL A 194 20.03 -11.41 5.93
C VAL A 194 21.11 -11.45 4.88
#